data_AF-A0A7G3APG8-F1
#
_entry.id   AF-A0A7G3APG8-F1
#
_cell.length_a   1.000
_cell.length_b   1.000
_cell.length_c   1.000
_cell.angle_alpha   90.00
_cell.angle_beta   90.00
_cell.angle_gamma   90.00
#
_symmetry.space_group_name_H-M   'P 1'
#
loop_
_entity.id
_entity.type
_entity.pdbx_description
1 polymer ?
#
loop_
_entity_poly.entity_id
_entity_poly.type
_entity_poly.pdbx_seq_one_letter_code
_entity_poly.pdbx_strand_id
1 'polypeptide(L)'
;MNWINFTLALWILTISLVIQVESSGLFELRLKYFKNDNGRDNTGVCCSGRSDSVTGKCIGTCKTRFRVCLKHYQAKIDTTSQCTFGDVMTPVLGENTINMTSQSQQIGFVNPIQFPFDFAWPGTFTLIVEAWHDTNETITRSPGILISRLSIQRVL
;
A
#
# COMPACT_ATOMS: atom_id res chain seq x y z
N MET A 1 4.26 -34.77 -50.62
CA MET A 1 4.47 -33.35 -50.21
C MET A 1 3.68 -32.94 -48.98
N ASN A 2 2.42 -33.37 -48.79
CA ASN A 2 1.56 -32.84 -47.71
C ASN A 2 1.95 -33.26 -46.27
N TRP A 3 2.62 -34.40 -46.09
CA TRP A 3 3.00 -34.90 -44.75
C TRP A 3 4.04 -34.01 -44.05
N ILE A 4 4.94 -33.37 -44.81
CA ILE A 4 5.96 -32.43 -44.31
C ILE A 4 5.29 -31.15 -43.79
N ASN A 5 4.23 -30.69 -44.47
CA ASN A 5 3.48 -29.50 -44.04
C ASN A 5 2.70 -29.77 -42.76
N PHE A 6 2.15 -30.98 -42.58
CA PHE A 6 1.46 -31.39 -41.36
C PHE A 6 2.42 -31.51 -40.17
N THR A 7 3.60 -32.10 -40.35
CA THR A 7 4.59 -32.21 -39.28
C THR A 7 5.16 -30.85 -38.89
N LEU A 8 5.42 -29.96 -39.85
CA LEU A 8 5.82 -28.57 -39.59
C LEU A 8 4.75 -27.79 -38.84
N ALA A 9 3.48 -27.89 -39.25
CA ALA A 9 2.38 -27.22 -38.57
C ALA A 9 2.21 -27.72 -37.13
N LEU A 10 2.33 -29.03 -36.91
CA LEU A 10 2.30 -29.62 -35.58
C LEU A 10 3.49 -29.15 -34.73
N TRP A 11 4.69 -29.06 -35.32
CA TRP A 11 5.88 -28.58 -34.64
C TRP A 11 5.78 -27.10 -34.23
N ILE A 12 5.29 -26.24 -35.11
CA ILE A 12 5.05 -24.81 -34.84
C ILE A 12 3.96 -24.63 -33.76
N LEU A 13 2.89 -25.43 -33.81
CA LEU A 13 1.85 -25.43 -32.78
C LEU A 13 2.40 -25.85 -31.42
N THR A 14 3.24 -26.89 -31.37
CA THR A 14 3.88 -27.32 -30.12
C THR A 14 4.85 -26.27 -29.58
N ILE A 15 5.63 -25.60 -30.43
CA ILE A 15 6.57 -24.55 -30.00
C ILE A 15 5.81 -23.33 -29.46
N SER A 16 4.74 -22.90 -30.12
CA SER A 16 3.92 -21.76 -29.67
C SER A 16 3.20 -22.01 -28.34
N LEU A 17 2.81 -23.26 -28.04
CA LEU A 17 2.29 -23.63 -26.71
C LEU A 17 3.39 -23.64 -25.62
N VAL A 18 4.66 -23.86 -25.98
CA VAL A 18 5.78 -23.96 -25.02
C VAL A 18 6.37 -22.58 -24.68
N ILE A 19 6.19 -21.55 -25.51
CA ILE A 19 6.74 -20.19 -25.26
C ILE A 19 5.74 -19.33 -24.46
N GLN A 20 5.16 -19.86 -23.38
CA GLN A 20 4.50 -18.99 -22.40
C GLN A 20 5.58 -18.42 -21.47
N VAL A 21 5.89 -17.13 -21.64
CA VAL A 21 6.78 -16.40 -20.73
C VAL A 21 5.93 -15.83 -19.61
N GLU A 22 6.05 -16.40 -18.41
CA GLU A 22 5.52 -15.78 -17.21
C GLU A 22 6.43 -14.63 -16.76
N SER A 23 5.85 -13.45 -16.54
CA SER A 23 6.54 -12.34 -15.92
C SER A 23 5.99 -12.21 -14.51
N SER A 24 6.85 -12.40 -13.51
CA SER A 24 6.50 -12.17 -12.12
C SER A 24 7.52 -11.24 -11.48
N GLY A 25 7.13 -10.64 -10.37
CA GLY A 25 8.01 -9.79 -9.60
C GLY A 25 7.42 -9.39 -8.26
N LEU A 26 8.20 -8.58 -7.54
CA LEU A 26 7.86 -8.13 -6.20
C LEU A 26 8.13 -6.64 -6.10
N PHE A 27 7.07 -5.85 -5.86
CA PHE A 27 7.24 -4.46 -5.47
C PHE A 27 7.34 -4.37 -3.95
N GLU A 28 8.41 -3.76 -3.44
CA GLU A 28 8.67 -3.62 -2.02
C GLU A 28 8.61 -2.16 -1.56
N LEU A 29 7.86 -1.91 -0.49
CA LEU A 29 7.81 -0.62 0.19
C LEU A 29 8.30 -0.76 1.63
N ARG A 30 9.44 -0.14 1.96
CA ARG A 30 9.94 -0.08 3.34
C ARG A 30 9.46 1.19 4.04
N LEU A 31 8.66 1.02 5.10
CA LEU A 31 8.34 2.12 6.00
C LEU A 31 9.54 2.33 6.95
N LYS A 32 10.00 3.58 7.10
CA LYS A 32 11.18 3.90 7.94
C LYS A 32 10.80 4.63 9.22
N TYR A 33 10.10 5.76 9.07
CA TYR A 33 9.79 6.66 10.17
C TYR A 33 8.50 7.42 9.86
N PHE A 34 7.70 7.65 10.88
CA PHE A 34 6.50 8.47 10.83
C PHE A 34 6.51 9.43 12.02
N LYS A 35 6.08 10.68 11.81
CA LYS A 35 6.13 11.73 12.83
C LYS A 35 4.79 12.44 12.94
N ASN A 36 4.21 12.42 14.13
CA ASN A 36 2.99 13.17 14.48
C ASN A 36 3.04 13.62 15.95
N ASP A 37 4.06 14.40 16.30
CA ASP A 37 4.29 14.83 17.69
C ASP A 37 3.09 15.58 18.31
N ASN A 38 2.27 16.22 17.47
CA ASN A 38 1.11 16.99 17.90
C ASN A 38 -0.13 16.12 18.16
N GLY A 39 -0.14 14.85 17.74
CA GLY A 39 -1.28 13.95 17.92
C GLY A 39 -2.55 14.42 17.20
N ARG A 40 -2.38 15.05 16.03
CA ARG A 40 -3.48 15.63 15.25
C ARG A 40 -3.77 14.83 13.98
N ASP A 41 -4.99 14.93 13.49
CA ASP A 41 -5.44 14.35 12.24
C ASP A 41 -5.20 15.30 11.05
N ASN A 42 -5.62 14.89 9.84
CA ASN A 42 -5.46 15.67 8.62
C ASN A 42 -6.27 16.98 8.60
N THR A 43 -7.26 17.12 9.48
CA THR A 43 -8.06 18.34 9.65
C THR A 43 -7.49 19.27 10.72
N GLY A 44 -6.44 18.82 11.44
CA GLY A 44 -5.83 19.55 12.54
C GLY A 44 -6.51 19.32 13.89
N VAL A 45 -7.48 18.41 13.98
CA VAL A 45 -8.16 18.04 15.23
C VAL A 45 -7.38 16.94 15.95
N CYS A 46 -7.44 16.89 17.27
CA CYS A 46 -6.78 15.81 18.03
C CYS A 46 -7.41 14.45 17.70
N CYS A 47 -6.60 13.41 17.52
CA CYS A 47 -7.10 12.05 17.20
C CYS A 47 -8.12 11.53 18.22
N SER A 48 -7.93 11.89 19.50
CA SER A 48 -8.84 11.55 20.60
C SER A 48 -10.11 12.41 20.68
N GLY A 49 -10.20 13.46 19.84
CA GLY A 49 -11.21 14.51 19.94
C GLY A 49 -11.03 15.47 21.12
N ARG A 50 -9.98 15.30 21.95
CA ARG A 50 -9.78 16.05 23.19
C ARG A 50 -8.51 16.88 23.14
N SER A 51 -8.62 18.15 23.50
CA SER A 51 -7.49 19.07 23.67
C SER A 51 -7.54 19.73 25.04
N ASP A 52 -6.36 20.04 25.57
CA ASP A 52 -6.21 20.79 26.80
C ASP A 52 -6.62 22.25 26.56
N SER A 53 -7.57 22.77 27.34
CA SER A 53 -8.18 24.09 27.12
C SER A 53 -7.23 25.26 27.39
N VAL A 54 -6.11 25.04 28.08
CA VAL A 54 -5.15 26.09 28.46
C VAL A 54 -3.97 26.11 27.48
N THR A 55 -3.43 24.94 27.15
CA THR A 55 -2.22 24.79 26.33
C THR A 55 -2.51 24.47 24.87
N GLY A 56 -3.73 24.05 24.53
CA GLY A 56 -4.11 23.62 23.18
C GLY A 56 -3.46 22.30 22.73
N LYS A 57 -2.75 21.60 23.62
CA LYS A 57 -2.12 20.31 23.32
C LYS A 57 -3.17 19.19 23.27
N CYS A 58 -2.95 18.19 22.42
CA CYS A 58 -3.84 17.05 22.35
C CYS A 58 -3.70 16.15 23.58
N ILE A 59 -4.85 15.70 24.10
CA ILE A 59 -4.92 14.76 25.23
C ILE A 59 -5.05 13.36 24.64
N GLY A 60 -4.10 12.48 24.92
CA GLY A 60 -4.04 11.12 24.35
C GLY A 60 -3.19 11.05 23.08
N THR A 61 -3.22 9.89 22.42
CA THR A 61 -2.30 9.57 21.32
C THR A 61 -3.04 9.00 20.11
N CYS A 62 -2.47 9.20 18.93
CA CYS A 62 -2.95 8.60 17.70
C CYS A 62 -2.39 7.18 17.57
N LYS A 63 -3.20 6.16 17.89
CA LYS A 63 -2.95 4.75 17.54
C LYS A 63 -2.85 4.60 16.03
N THR A 64 -1.65 4.55 15.48
CA THR A 64 -1.41 4.73 14.05
C THR A 64 -1.22 3.40 13.34
N ARG A 65 -2.00 3.19 12.28
CA ARG A 65 -1.85 2.11 11.30
C ARG A 65 -1.71 2.71 9.90
N PHE A 66 -1.16 1.95 8.96
CA PHE A 66 -0.90 2.42 7.61
C PHE A 66 -1.73 1.66 6.59
N ARG A 67 -2.28 2.38 5.62
CA ARG A 67 -2.80 1.82 4.38
C ARG A 67 -1.81 2.10 3.27
N VAL A 68 -1.47 1.08 2.50
CA VAL A 68 -0.61 1.20 1.32
C VAL A 68 -1.37 0.66 0.12
N CYS A 69 -1.65 1.56 -0.81
CA CYS A 69 -2.38 1.29 -2.03
C CYS A 69 -1.47 1.50 -3.24
N LEU A 70 -1.23 0.42 -3.99
CA LEU A 70 -0.45 0.43 -5.22
C LEU A 70 -1.39 0.23 -6.42
N LYS A 71 -1.29 1.10 -7.42
CA LYS A 71 -2.11 1.00 -8.63
C LYS A 71 -1.44 1.57 -9.86
N HIS A 72 -2.08 1.35 -11.01
CA HIS A 72 -1.65 1.89 -12.28
C HIS A 72 -1.54 3.43 -12.24
N TYR A 73 -0.68 3.96 -13.11
CA TYR A 73 -0.58 5.39 -13.31
C TYR A 73 -1.91 5.93 -13.87
N GLN A 74 -2.38 7.03 -13.29
CA GLN A 74 -3.54 7.79 -13.78
C GLN A 74 -3.12 9.24 -13.90
N ALA A 75 -3.53 9.98 -14.93
CA ALA A 75 -3.13 11.37 -15.11
C ALA A 75 -3.46 12.25 -13.89
N LYS A 76 -4.61 12.00 -13.25
CA LYS A 76 -4.98 12.55 -11.95
C LYS A 76 -5.09 11.41 -10.94
N ILE A 77 -4.42 11.54 -9.80
CA ILE A 77 -4.53 10.55 -8.72
C ILE A 77 -5.94 10.61 -8.15
N ASP A 78 -6.69 9.52 -8.32
CA ASP A 78 -7.93 9.30 -7.61
C ASP A 78 -7.65 8.45 -6.36
N THR A 79 -8.03 8.93 -5.17
CA THR A 79 -7.81 8.20 -3.91
C THR A 79 -8.96 7.27 -3.55
N THR A 80 -10.05 7.28 -4.33
CA THR A 80 -11.28 6.54 -4.05
C THR A 80 -11.38 5.23 -4.84
N SER A 81 -10.79 5.17 -6.02
CA SER A 81 -10.68 3.94 -6.80
C SER A 81 -9.84 2.85 -6.12
N GLN A 82 -10.20 1.61 -6.45
CA GLN A 82 -9.53 0.40 -5.99
C GLN A 82 -8.03 0.38 -6.38
N CYS A 83 -7.23 -0.26 -5.54
CA CYS A 83 -5.80 -0.45 -5.76
C CYS A 83 -5.57 -1.64 -6.70
N THR A 84 -5.21 -1.37 -7.95
CA THR A 84 -5.14 -2.41 -8.99
C THR A 84 -3.93 -3.33 -8.89
N PHE A 85 -2.85 -2.90 -8.22
CA PHE A 85 -1.66 -3.74 -7.99
C PHE A 85 -1.57 -4.25 -6.56
N GLY A 86 -2.43 -3.75 -5.66
CA GLY A 86 -2.64 -4.30 -4.33
C GLY A 86 -2.95 -3.23 -3.27
N ASP A 87 -3.64 -3.66 -2.21
CA ASP A 87 -4.04 -2.84 -1.06
C ASP A 87 -3.66 -3.59 0.22
N VAL A 88 -2.83 -2.97 1.07
CA VAL A 88 -2.39 -3.55 2.34
C VAL A 88 -2.72 -2.60 3.47
N MET A 89 -3.37 -3.13 4.50
CA MET A 89 -3.60 -2.43 5.76
C MET A 89 -2.76 -3.07 6.87
N THR A 90 -1.95 -2.28 7.56
CA THR A 90 -1.15 -2.77 8.69
C THR A 90 -2.00 -2.85 9.96
N PRO A 91 -1.60 -3.66 10.96
CA PRO A 91 -2.00 -3.43 12.34
C PRO A 91 -1.54 -2.06 12.84
N VAL A 92 -1.94 -1.69 14.06
CA VAL A 92 -1.40 -0.52 14.74
C VAL A 92 0.09 -0.74 15.01
N LEU A 93 0.95 0.10 14.42
CA LEU A 93 2.42 -0.03 14.51
C LEU A 93 3.01 0.81 15.66
N GLY A 94 2.24 1.77 16.18
CA GLY A 94 2.66 2.61 17.29
C GLY A 94 1.76 3.82 17.49
N GLU A 95 2.24 4.77 18.27
CA GLU A 95 1.49 5.95 18.68
C GLU A 95 2.23 7.23 18.30
N ASN A 96 1.53 8.18 17.68
CA ASN A 96 2.06 9.48 17.22
C ASN A 96 3.29 9.37 16.31
N THR A 97 4.48 9.21 16.89
CA THR A 97 5.76 9.19 16.20
C THR A 97 6.39 7.80 16.33
N ILE A 98 6.67 7.17 15.18
CA ILE A 98 7.04 5.76 15.08
C ILE A 98 8.36 5.64 14.33
N ASN A 99 9.32 4.93 14.92
CA ASN A 99 10.54 4.49 14.24
C ASN A 99 10.43 3.00 13.90
N MET A 100 10.34 2.68 12.61
CA MET A 100 10.10 1.33 12.09
C MET A 100 11.38 0.65 11.59
N THR A 101 12.54 1.31 11.65
CA THR A 101 13.80 0.71 11.21
C THR A 101 14.26 -0.48 12.06
N SER A 102 13.81 -0.57 13.31
CA SER A 102 14.09 -1.71 14.22
C SER A 102 12.96 -2.74 14.28
N GLN A 103 11.80 -2.46 13.69
CA GLN A 103 10.63 -3.34 13.67
C GLN A 103 10.61 -4.11 12.35
N SER A 104 11.32 -5.24 12.30
CA SER A 104 11.34 -6.12 11.12
C SER A 104 10.11 -7.02 11.04
N GLN A 105 9.60 -7.48 12.19
CA GLN A 105 8.48 -8.40 12.29
C GLN A 105 7.64 -8.07 13.52
N GLN A 106 6.40 -7.61 13.30
CA GLN A 106 5.36 -7.57 14.31
C GLN A 106 4.25 -8.54 13.89
N ILE A 107 3.43 -9.01 14.85
CA ILE A 107 2.31 -9.90 14.54
C ILE A 107 1.39 -9.19 13.53
N GLY A 108 1.25 -9.75 12.33
CA GLY A 108 0.44 -9.17 11.26
C GLY A 108 1.12 -8.05 10.44
N PHE A 109 2.42 -7.78 10.63
CA PHE A 109 3.15 -6.79 9.85
C PHE A 109 4.57 -7.25 9.49
N VAL A 110 4.90 -7.12 8.20
CA VAL A 110 6.24 -7.35 7.65
C VAL A 110 6.73 -6.06 7.00
N ASN A 111 7.99 -5.70 7.26
CA ASN A 111 8.63 -4.51 6.70
C ASN A 111 9.95 -4.92 6.03
N PRO A 112 10.08 -4.85 4.69
CA PRO A 112 9.22 -4.14 3.74
C PRO A 112 7.86 -4.80 3.49
N ILE A 113 6.87 -3.97 3.15
CA ILE A 113 5.56 -4.42 2.63
C ILE A 113 5.76 -4.88 1.20
N GLN A 114 5.19 -6.03 0.87
CA GLN A 114 5.43 -6.73 -0.39
C GLN A 114 4.14 -6.84 -1.21
N PHE A 115 4.23 -6.49 -2.50
CA PHE A 115 3.16 -6.62 -3.48
C PHE A 115 3.64 -7.56 -4.60
N PRO A 116 3.33 -8.87 -4.51
CA PRO A 116 3.65 -9.79 -5.58
C PRO A 116 2.77 -9.54 -6.79
N PHE A 117 3.31 -9.70 -7.99
CA PHE A 117 2.59 -9.60 -9.24
C PHE A 117 3.04 -10.67 -10.24
N ASP A 118 2.15 -11.03 -11.15
CA ASP A 118 2.29 -12.05 -12.20
C ASP A 118 2.05 -11.47 -13.62
N PHE A 119 2.16 -10.15 -13.74
CA PHE A 119 2.04 -9.41 -15.00
C PHE A 119 3.34 -8.67 -15.34
N ALA A 120 3.49 -8.30 -16.61
CA ALA A 120 4.60 -7.45 -17.05
C ALA A 120 4.52 -6.08 -16.35
N TRP A 121 5.56 -5.75 -15.57
CA TRP A 121 5.59 -4.50 -14.82
C TRP A 121 5.55 -3.29 -15.78
N PRO A 122 4.57 -2.38 -15.67
CA PRO A 122 4.38 -1.29 -16.62
C PRO A 122 5.43 -0.17 -16.51
N GLY A 123 6.34 -0.21 -15.54
CA GLY A 123 7.32 0.84 -15.25
C GLY A 123 6.74 2.10 -14.60
N THR A 124 5.44 2.35 -14.77
CA THR A 124 4.72 3.51 -14.19
C THR A 124 3.70 3.07 -13.16
N PHE A 125 3.60 3.80 -12.07
CA PHE A 125 2.67 3.48 -10.99
C PHE A 125 2.25 4.70 -10.18
N THR A 126 1.15 4.53 -9.46
CA THR A 126 0.68 5.42 -8.41
C THR A 126 0.81 4.71 -7.07
N LEU A 127 1.46 5.35 -6.10
CA LEU A 127 1.57 4.87 -4.73
C LEU A 127 0.85 5.85 -3.79
N ILE A 128 -0.07 5.32 -2.99
CA ILE A 128 -0.77 6.07 -1.95
C ILE A 128 -0.44 5.41 -0.61
N VAL A 129 0.10 6.18 0.31
CA VAL A 129 0.39 5.76 1.69
C VAL A 129 -0.40 6.66 2.63
N GLU A 130 -1.24 6.07 3.45
CA GLU A 130 -2.10 6.80 4.39
C GLU A 130 -1.79 6.36 5.81
N ALA A 131 -1.64 7.32 6.72
CA ALA A 131 -1.62 7.06 8.15
C ALA A 131 -3.03 7.29 8.71
N TRP A 132 -3.53 6.32 9.47
CA TRP A 132 -4.87 6.34 10.04
C TRP A 132 -4.81 6.12 11.54
N HIS A 133 -5.64 6.86 12.28
CA HIS A 133 -5.91 6.60 13.68
C HIS A 133 -6.96 5.51 13.83
N ASP A 134 -6.59 4.42 14.50
CA ASP A 134 -7.50 3.32 14.80
C ASP A 134 -8.42 3.67 15.98
N THR A 135 -9.73 3.68 15.72
CA THR A 135 -10.76 4.05 16.71
C THR A 135 -11.26 2.85 17.51
N ASN A 136 -10.79 1.62 17.23
CA ASN A 136 -11.34 0.38 17.79
C ASN A 136 -12.86 0.19 17.55
N GLU A 137 -13.48 1.01 16.70
CA GLU A 137 -14.91 0.89 16.37
C GLU A 137 -15.08 -0.20 15.32
N THR A 138 -15.25 -1.43 15.79
CA THR A 138 -15.44 -2.66 15.01
C THR A 138 -16.72 -2.70 14.16
N ILE A 139 -17.50 -1.62 14.14
CA ILE A 139 -18.86 -1.59 13.58
C ILE A 139 -18.92 -1.02 12.16
N THR A 140 -17.90 -0.29 11.71
CA THR A 140 -17.84 0.18 10.32
C THR A 140 -16.53 -0.25 9.68
N ARG A 141 -16.57 -0.64 8.39
CA ARG A 141 -15.39 -0.91 7.54
C ARG A 141 -14.57 0.36 7.26
N SER A 142 -14.59 1.32 8.20
CA SER A 142 -13.88 2.58 8.12
C SER A 142 -12.42 2.35 8.51
N PRO A 143 -11.45 2.84 7.72
CA PRO A 143 -10.04 2.80 8.08
C PRO A 143 -9.70 3.66 9.32
N GLY A 144 -10.67 4.38 9.90
CA GLY A 144 -10.52 5.18 11.11
C GLY A 144 -10.53 6.67 10.79
N ILE A 145 -9.78 7.47 11.56
CA ILE A 145 -9.62 8.91 11.30
C ILE A 145 -8.33 9.13 10.51
N LEU A 146 -8.39 9.83 9.38
CA LEU A 146 -7.22 10.05 8.53
C LEU A 146 -6.24 11.02 9.20
N ILE A 147 -5.02 10.58 9.45
CA ILE A 147 -3.96 11.42 10.03
C ILE A 147 -3.23 12.17 8.92
N SER A 148 -2.77 11.46 7.90
CA SER A 148 -2.05 12.07 6.78
C SER A 148 -2.08 11.15 5.55
N ARG A 149 -1.88 11.74 4.37
CA ARG A 149 -1.82 11.02 3.11
C ARG A 149 -0.62 11.50 2.29
N LEU A 150 0.15 10.55 1.80
CA LEU A 150 1.14 10.73 0.75
C LEU A 150 0.61 10.06 -0.52
N SER A 151 0.54 10.81 -1.61
CA SER A 151 0.17 10.27 -2.93
C SER A 151 1.19 10.70 -3.96
N ILE A 152 1.84 9.75 -4.61
CA ILE A 152 2.88 10.00 -5.62
C ILE A 152 2.63 9.18 -6.87
N GLN A 153 3.02 9.74 -8.01
CA GLN A 153 3.21 9.03 -9.26
C GLN A 153 4.70 8.88 -9.53
N ARG A 154 5.09 7.72 -10.05
CA ARG A 154 6.50 7.42 -10.35
C ARG A 154 6.62 6.68 -11.67
N VAL A 155 7.78 6.88 -12.28
CA VAL A 155 8.30 6.15 -13.43
C VAL A 155 9.61 5.53 -12.96
N LEU A 156 9.76 4.23 -13.16
CA LEU A 156 10.98 3.46 -12.91
C LEU A 156 11.78 3.27 -14.20
#